data_AF-D5ALK2-F1
#
_entry.id   AF-D5ALK2-F1
#
_cell.length_a   1.000
_cell.length_b   1.000
_cell.length_c   1.000
_cell.angle_alpha   90.00
_cell.angle_beta   90.00
_cell.angle_gamma   90.00
#
_symmetry.space_group_name_H-M   'P 1'
#
loop_
_entity.id
_entity.type
_entity.pdbx_description
1 polymer ?
#
loop_
_entity_poly.entity_id
_entity_poly.type
_entity_poly.pdbx_seq_one_letter_code
_entity_poly.pdbx_strand_id
1 'polypeptide(L)'
;MVAKSQRLYSIGHGMAIDQKTTQERVSNIENDSENRMSQFHAWLGIASAGGIVSLSSFAGGSPDPDYTFAQLVPSYICFLFGIIAAAAVVYSLSLSRSKFAEHIACSSNREIANEAIQSIPVIMSYPRSMTEGANGSRDELISKSQRFHDLAERSWSAHRRWSIVSSMSVAISALAFVLGFLWPIYVVVFTEKGLIP
;
A
#
# COMPACT_ATOMS: atom_id res chain seq x y z
N MET A 1 -21.13 -30.97 -35.64
CA MET A 1 -21.37 -29.54 -35.28
C MET A 1 -21.54 -29.26 -33.77
N VAL A 2 -21.58 -30.27 -32.89
CA VAL A 2 -21.87 -30.08 -31.44
C VAL A 2 -20.65 -29.64 -30.59
N ALA A 3 -19.42 -29.91 -31.03
CA ALA A 3 -18.19 -29.64 -30.27
C ALA A 3 -17.83 -28.14 -30.11
N LYS A 4 -18.36 -27.25 -30.95
CA LYS A 4 -18.05 -25.80 -30.92
C LYS A 4 -18.83 -25.06 -29.81
N SER A 5 -19.99 -25.59 -29.41
CA SER A 5 -20.88 -25.00 -28.39
C SER A 5 -20.37 -25.25 -26.95
N GLN A 6 -19.90 -26.48 -26.66
CA GLN A 6 -19.35 -26.81 -25.33
C GLN A 6 -18.05 -26.06 -25.01
N ARG A 7 -17.23 -25.73 -26.02
CA ARG A 7 -15.98 -25.00 -25.82
C ARG A 7 -16.22 -23.53 -25.45
N LEU A 8 -17.24 -22.89 -26.03
CA LEU A 8 -17.65 -21.53 -25.66
C LEU A 8 -18.30 -21.48 -24.27
N TYR A 9 -19.05 -22.50 -23.89
CA TYR A 9 -19.61 -22.62 -22.54
C TYR A 9 -18.52 -22.83 -21.47
N SER A 10 -17.50 -23.63 -21.76
CA SER A 10 -16.34 -23.85 -20.88
C SER A 10 -15.49 -22.58 -20.69
N ILE A 11 -15.30 -21.80 -21.76
CA ILE A 11 -14.53 -20.55 -21.71
C ILE A 11 -15.31 -19.46 -20.95
N GLY A 12 -16.62 -19.35 -21.16
CA GLY A 12 -17.47 -18.42 -20.40
C GLY A 12 -17.59 -18.76 -18.91
N HIS A 13 -17.61 -20.06 -18.57
CA HIS A 13 -17.65 -20.51 -17.17
C HIS A 13 -16.28 -20.34 -16.46
N GLY A 14 -15.16 -20.59 -17.16
CA GLY A 14 -13.82 -20.33 -16.65
C GLY A 14 -13.55 -18.84 -16.39
N MET A 15 -13.94 -17.96 -17.33
CA MET A 15 -13.81 -16.50 -17.16
C MET A 15 -14.66 -15.95 -16.01
N ALA A 16 -15.88 -16.47 -15.81
CA ALA A 16 -16.74 -16.05 -14.71
C ALA A 16 -16.22 -16.49 -13.34
N ILE A 17 -15.60 -17.68 -13.26
CA ILE A 17 -14.95 -18.17 -12.05
C ILE A 17 -13.70 -17.31 -11.73
N ASP A 18 -12.88 -17.00 -12.73
CA ASP A 18 -11.66 -16.20 -12.53
C ASP A 18 -11.95 -14.74 -12.14
N GLN A 19 -12.98 -14.12 -12.75
CA GLN A 19 -13.43 -12.78 -12.34
C GLN A 19 -13.93 -12.74 -10.90
N LYS A 20 -14.73 -13.73 -10.49
CA LYS A 20 -15.25 -13.81 -9.13
C LYS A 20 -14.12 -14.02 -8.12
N THR A 21 -13.17 -14.89 -8.45
CA THR A 21 -11.99 -15.17 -7.60
C THR A 21 -11.09 -13.95 -7.48
N THR A 22 -10.91 -13.19 -8.56
CA THR A 22 -10.13 -11.95 -8.58
C THR A 22 -10.81 -10.84 -7.78
N GLN A 23 -12.14 -10.69 -7.90
CA GLN A 23 -12.93 -9.75 -7.08
C GLN A 23 -12.88 -10.12 -5.59
N GLU A 24 -13.03 -11.40 -5.24
CA GLU A 24 -12.91 -11.88 -3.86
C GLU A 24 -11.49 -11.64 -3.30
N ARG A 25 -10.45 -11.78 -4.10
CA ARG A 25 -9.08 -11.45 -3.67
C ARG A 25 -8.90 -9.95 -3.43
N VAL A 26 -9.42 -9.11 -4.31
CA VAL A 26 -9.34 -7.65 -4.15
C VAL A 26 -10.11 -7.21 -2.91
N SER A 27 -11.34 -7.68 -2.72
CA SER A 27 -12.15 -7.33 -1.54
C SER A 27 -11.55 -7.83 -0.23
N ASN A 28 -10.96 -9.03 -0.21
CA ASN A 28 -10.25 -9.53 0.96
C ASN A 28 -9.01 -8.67 1.29
N ILE A 29 -8.26 -8.23 0.28
CA ILE A 29 -7.11 -7.34 0.48
C ILE A 29 -7.55 -5.97 1.01
N GLU A 30 -8.67 -5.45 0.52
CA GLU A 30 -9.25 -4.19 0.98
C GLU A 30 -9.69 -4.30 2.44
N ASN A 31 -10.48 -5.33 2.79
CA ASN A 31 -10.94 -5.58 4.16
C ASN A 31 -9.78 -5.78 5.16
N ASP A 32 -8.77 -6.59 4.81
CA ASP A 32 -7.60 -6.80 5.66
C ASP A 32 -6.78 -5.51 5.83
N SER A 33 -6.71 -4.68 4.79
CA SER A 33 -6.02 -3.39 4.84
C SER A 33 -6.76 -2.41 5.73
N GLU A 34 -8.09 -2.31 5.63
CA GLU A 34 -8.92 -1.44 6.47
C GLU A 34 -8.81 -1.82 7.96
N ASN A 35 -8.89 -3.12 8.27
CA ASN A 35 -8.77 -3.60 9.65
C ASN A 35 -7.40 -3.27 10.26
N ARG A 36 -6.31 -3.49 9.52
CA ARG A 36 -4.95 -3.15 9.98
C ARG A 36 -4.76 -1.65 10.10
N MET A 37 -5.35 -0.86 9.20
CA MET A 37 -5.30 0.60 9.24
C MET A 37 -6.02 1.14 10.48
N SER A 38 -7.21 0.61 10.78
CA SER A 38 -8.00 0.97 11.96
C SER A 38 -7.24 0.67 13.25
N GLN A 39 -6.65 -0.52 13.35
CA GLN A 39 -5.80 -0.88 14.49
C GLN A 39 -4.61 0.07 14.61
N PHE A 40 -3.91 0.36 13.51
CA PHE A 40 -2.77 1.26 13.52
C PHE A 40 -3.17 2.67 14.01
N HIS A 41 -4.30 3.22 13.54
CA HIS A 41 -4.82 4.50 14.01
C HIS A 41 -5.18 4.48 15.50
N ALA A 42 -5.84 3.43 15.97
CA ALA A 42 -6.20 3.28 17.37
C ALA A 42 -4.94 3.25 18.26
N TRP A 43 -3.95 2.43 17.91
CA TRP A 43 -2.68 2.35 18.63
C TRP A 43 -1.90 3.65 18.59
N LEU A 44 -1.84 4.32 17.43
CA LEU A 44 -1.18 5.61 17.29
C LEU A 44 -1.85 6.68 18.15
N GLY A 45 -3.18 6.74 18.12
CA GLY A 45 -3.96 7.69 18.92
C GLY A 45 -3.75 7.48 20.42
N ILE A 46 -3.83 6.23 20.88
CA ILE A 46 -3.61 5.86 22.28
C ILE A 46 -2.18 6.19 22.71
N ALA A 47 -1.16 5.79 21.93
CA ALA A 47 0.24 6.03 22.28
C ALA A 47 0.59 7.53 22.30
N SER A 48 0.09 8.28 21.32
CA SER A 48 0.36 9.72 21.20
C SER A 48 -0.33 10.51 22.31
N ALA A 49 -1.62 10.24 22.55
CA ALA A 49 -2.36 10.90 23.63
C ALA A 49 -1.80 10.53 25.00
N GLY A 50 -1.49 9.26 25.24
CA GLY A 50 -0.90 8.80 26.50
C GLY A 50 0.46 9.45 26.78
N GLY A 51 1.33 9.55 25.76
CA GLY A 51 2.63 10.20 25.89
C GLY A 51 2.52 11.70 26.21
N ILE A 52 1.70 12.44 25.45
CA ILE A 52 1.53 13.88 25.66
C ILE A 52 0.87 14.18 27.01
N VAL A 53 -0.19 13.45 27.36
CA VAL A 53 -0.92 13.63 28.63
C VAL A 53 -0.03 13.29 29.81
N SER A 54 0.70 12.17 29.78
CA SER A 54 1.59 11.78 30.89
C SER A 54 2.71 12.80 31.12
N LEU A 55 3.34 13.29 30.05
CA LEU A 55 4.38 14.33 30.17
C LEU A 55 3.80 15.68 30.63
N SER A 56 2.62 16.04 30.15
CA SER A 56 1.96 17.29 30.58
C SER A 56 1.53 17.21 32.05
N SER A 57 1.00 16.07 32.48
CA SER A 57 0.64 15.82 33.88
C SER A 57 1.87 15.81 34.79
N PHE A 58 2.99 15.24 34.34
CA PHE A 58 4.25 15.28 35.07
C PHE A 58 4.77 16.71 35.22
N ALA A 59 4.80 17.49 34.13
CA ALA A 59 5.24 18.88 34.15
C ALA A 59 4.37 19.76 35.05
N GLY A 60 3.04 19.62 34.97
CA GLY A 60 2.10 20.37 35.79
C GLY A 60 2.14 20.04 37.29
N GLY A 61 2.63 18.84 37.64
CA GLY A 61 2.84 18.42 39.03
C GLY A 61 4.20 18.79 39.62
N SER A 62 5.09 19.42 38.84
CA SER A 62 6.44 19.76 39.27
C SER A 62 6.48 21.09 40.07
N PRO A 63 7.46 21.25 40.98
CA PRO A 63 7.68 22.49 41.73
C PRO A 63 7.89 23.75 40.87
N ASP A 64 8.50 23.59 39.68
CA ASP A 64 8.67 24.64 38.67
C ASP A 64 8.17 24.12 37.30
N PRO A 65 6.87 24.33 37.00
CA PRO A 65 6.27 23.85 35.76
C PRO A 65 6.92 24.43 34.51
N ASP A 66 7.28 25.71 34.52
CA ASP A 66 7.79 26.41 33.34
C ASP A 66 9.17 25.87 32.93
N TYR A 67 10.06 25.63 33.91
CA TYR A 67 11.34 24.98 33.67
C TYR A 67 11.18 23.55 33.15
N THR A 68 10.28 22.77 33.77
CA THR A 68 10.02 21.38 33.41
C THR A 68 9.42 21.27 32.00
N PHE A 69 8.52 22.18 31.63
CA PHE A 69 7.98 22.25 30.26
C PHE A 69 9.06 22.58 29.24
N ALA A 70 9.95 23.54 29.53
CA ALA A 70 11.05 23.89 28.63
C ALA A 70 11.98 22.69 28.34
N GLN A 71 12.29 21.89 29.37
CA GLN A 71 13.09 20.66 29.26
C GLN A 71 12.41 19.56 28.42
N LEU A 72 11.07 19.53 28.41
CA LEU A 72 10.26 18.54 27.68
C LEU A 72 9.95 18.95 26.23
N VAL A 73 10.23 20.19 25.80
CA VAL A 73 10.01 20.65 24.42
C VAL A 73 10.60 19.69 23.37
N PRO A 74 11.84 19.19 23.49
CA PRO A 74 12.40 18.24 22.52
C PRO A 74 11.59 16.95 22.41
N SER A 75 11.06 16.44 23.54
CA SER A 75 10.17 15.27 23.54
C SER A 75 8.88 15.54 22.79
N TYR A 76 8.23 16.68 23.02
CA TYR A 76 7.01 17.06 22.29
C TYR A 76 7.26 17.18 20.79
N ILE A 77 8.39 17.74 20.38
CA ILE A 77 8.78 17.82 18.97
C ILE A 77 8.97 16.41 18.39
N CYS A 78 9.65 15.51 19.11
CA CYS A 78 9.80 14.12 18.67
C CYS A 78 8.45 13.41 18.53
N PHE A 79 7.54 13.57 19.49
CA PHE A 79 6.18 13.01 19.38
C PHE A 79 5.41 13.58 18.19
N LEU A 80 5.51 14.89 17.94
CA LEU A 80 4.87 15.51 16.77
C LEU A 80 5.41 14.96 15.45
N PHE A 81 6.73 14.83 15.31
CA PHE A 81 7.33 14.18 14.14
C PHE A 81 6.90 12.72 14.00
N GLY A 82 6.79 12.00 15.11
CA GLY A 82 6.26 10.63 15.14
C GLY A 82 4.84 10.55 14.59
N ILE A 83 3.95 11.44 15.03
CA ILE A 83 2.56 11.52 14.57
C ILE A 83 2.48 11.84 13.07
N ILE A 84 3.25 12.83 12.60
CA ILE A 84 3.28 13.22 11.17
C ILE A 84 3.80 12.06 10.32
N ALA A 85 4.89 11.40 10.74
CA ALA A 85 5.44 10.25 10.04
C ALA A 85 4.42 9.09 9.99
N ALA A 86 3.72 8.81 11.09
CA ALA A 86 2.68 7.79 11.11
C ALA A 86 1.47 8.14 10.21
N ALA A 87 1.07 9.40 10.13
CA ALA A 87 0.04 9.81 9.16
C ALA A 87 0.51 9.55 7.71
N ALA A 88 1.79 9.80 7.42
CA ALA A 88 2.38 9.48 6.12
C ALA A 88 2.43 7.97 5.84
N VAL A 89 2.59 7.11 6.85
CA VAL A 89 2.48 5.64 6.72
C VAL A 89 1.12 5.27 6.15
N VAL A 90 0.04 5.80 6.73
CA VAL A 90 -1.34 5.49 6.32
C VAL A 90 -1.58 5.90 4.88
N TYR A 91 -1.19 7.14 4.53
CA TYR A 91 -1.35 7.66 3.18
C TYR A 91 -0.56 6.84 2.15
N SER A 92 0.72 6.58 2.41
CA SER A 92 1.59 5.81 1.51
C SER A 92 1.15 4.35 1.38
N LEU A 93 0.67 3.72 2.45
CA LEU A 93 0.16 2.36 2.41
C LEU A 93 -1.12 2.26 1.58
N SER A 94 -2.03 3.23 1.71
CA SER A 94 -3.25 3.30 0.89
C SER A 94 -2.92 3.39 -0.60
N LEU A 95 -2.01 4.30 -0.98
CA LEU A 95 -1.54 4.41 -2.36
C LEU A 95 -0.87 3.12 -2.85
N SER A 96 -0.04 2.51 -2.02
CA SER A 96 0.62 1.24 -2.31
C SER A 96 -0.38 0.12 -2.61
N ARG A 97 -1.44 0.01 -1.80
CA ARG A 97 -2.49 -1.01 -1.97
C ARG A 97 -3.34 -0.77 -3.21
N SER A 98 -3.72 0.47 -3.48
CA SER A 98 -4.43 0.84 -4.71
C SER A 98 -3.63 0.44 -5.96
N LYS A 99 -2.31 0.70 -5.98
CA LYS A 99 -1.43 0.31 -7.09
C LYS A 99 -1.23 -1.19 -7.19
N PHE A 100 -1.23 -1.92 -6.08
CA PHE A 100 -1.21 -3.38 -6.10
C PHE A 100 -2.50 -3.96 -6.70
N ALA A 101 -3.67 -3.43 -6.33
CA ALA A 101 -4.93 -3.85 -6.93
C ALA A 101 -4.96 -3.59 -8.45
N GLU A 102 -4.47 -2.42 -8.89
CA GLU A 102 -4.32 -2.09 -10.30
C GLU A 102 -3.41 -3.09 -11.04
N HIS A 103 -2.30 -3.50 -10.42
CA HIS A 103 -1.40 -4.52 -10.95
C HIS A 103 -2.11 -5.87 -11.15
N ILE A 104 -2.86 -6.34 -10.14
CA ILE A 104 -3.59 -7.61 -10.19
C ILE A 104 -4.66 -7.56 -11.29
N ALA A 105 -5.44 -6.48 -11.36
CA ALA A 105 -6.46 -6.31 -12.39
C ALA A 105 -5.88 -6.29 -13.81
N CYS A 106 -4.77 -5.57 -14.04
CA CYS A 106 -4.11 -5.54 -15.34
C CYS A 106 -3.49 -6.90 -15.71
N SER A 107 -2.94 -7.61 -14.73
CA SER A 107 -2.35 -8.94 -14.94
C SER A 107 -3.40 -9.98 -15.33
N SER A 108 -4.56 -9.98 -14.65
CA SER A 108 -5.69 -10.85 -15.02
C SER A 108 -6.24 -10.49 -16.42
N ASN A 109 -6.42 -9.20 -16.72
CA ASN A 109 -6.85 -8.77 -18.06
C ASN A 109 -5.87 -9.17 -19.17
N ARG A 110 -4.56 -9.18 -18.88
CA ARG A 110 -3.53 -9.67 -19.80
C ARG A 110 -3.67 -11.17 -20.03
N GLU A 111 -3.93 -11.95 -18.98
CA GLU A 111 -4.14 -13.39 -19.09
C GLU A 111 -5.35 -13.72 -19.94
N ILE A 112 -6.49 -13.05 -19.70
CA ILE A 112 -7.69 -13.16 -20.53
C ILE A 112 -7.40 -12.81 -22.00
N ALA A 113 -6.63 -11.74 -22.25
CA ALA A 113 -6.24 -11.38 -23.61
C ALA A 113 -5.35 -12.46 -24.26
N ASN A 114 -4.42 -13.06 -23.51
CA ASN A 114 -3.57 -14.13 -23.99
C ASN A 114 -4.34 -15.42 -24.30
N GLU A 115 -5.32 -15.79 -23.48
CA GLU A 115 -6.22 -16.91 -23.76
C GLU A 115 -7.01 -16.67 -25.05
N ALA A 116 -7.54 -15.45 -25.23
CA ALA A 116 -8.23 -15.07 -26.46
C ALA A 116 -7.30 -15.14 -27.69
N ILE A 117 -6.05 -14.68 -27.58
CA ILE A 117 -5.04 -14.79 -28.65
C ILE A 117 -4.76 -16.25 -29.02
N GLN A 118 -4.65 -17.14 -28.03
CA GLN A 118 -4.42 -18.57 -28.26
C GLN A 118 -5.61 -19.24 -28.95
N SER A 119 -6.83 -18.74 -28.73
CA SER A 119 -8.04 -19.26 -29.37
C SER A 119 -8.17 -18.89 -30.86
N ILE A 120 -7.44 -17.86 -31.32
CA ILE A 120 -7.46 -17.39 -32.71
C ILE A 120 -6.22 -17.92 -33.44
N PRO A 121 -6.36 -18.92 -34.35
CA PRO A 121 -5.23 -19.46 -35.09
C PRO A 121 -4.64 -18.40 -36.02
N VAL A 122 -3.32 -18.39 -36.16
CA VAL A 122 -2.63 -17.52 -37.10
C VAL A 122 -2.85 -18.03 -38.52
N ILE A 123 -3.39 -17.18 -39.39
CA ILE A 123 -3.51 -17.49 -40.81
C ILE A 123 -2.20 -17.10 -41.48
N MET A 124 -1.48 -18.10 -42.00
CA MET A 124 -0.25 -17.91 -42.76
C MET A 124 -0.55 -18.12 -44.25
N SER A 125 -0.37 -17.09 -45.06
CA SER A 125 -0.45 -17.20 -46.52
C SER A 125 0.60 -16.30 -47.17
N TYR A 126 0.95 -16.64 -48.41
CA TYR A 126 1.82 -15.84 -49.26
C TYR A 126 1.01 -15.45 -50.50
N PRO A 127 0.90 -14.17 -50.88
CA PRO A 127 1.55 -12.99 -50.31
C PRO A 127 0.94 -12.49 -48.97
N ARG A 128 1.76 -11.81 -48.16
CA ARG A 128 1.44 -11.38 -46.78
C ARG A 128 0.22 -10.45 -46.68
N SER A 129 -0.05 -9.65 -47.72
CA SER A 129 -1.19 -8.73 -47.81
C SER A 129 -2.56 -9.43 -47.70
N MET A 130 -2.64 -10.71 -48.07
CA MET A 130 -3.85 -11.53 -47.92
C MET A 130 -4.12 -11.94 -46.46
N THR A 131 -3.12 -11.81 -45.58
CA THR A 131 -3.23 -12.19 -44.15
C THR A 131 -3.46 -11.02 -43.21
N GLU A 132 -3.19 -9.78 -43.63
CA GLU A 132 -3.28 -8.58 -42.78
C GLU A 132 -4.71 -8.34 -42.29
N GLY A 133 -5.71 -8.48 -43.16
CA GLY A 133 -7.13 -8.40 -42.75
C GLY A 133 -7.60 -9.58 -41.92
N ALA A 134 -7.00 -10.76 -42.10
CA ALA A 134 -7.42 -12.00 -41.44
C ALA A 134 -6.82 -12.16 -40.03
N ASN A 135 -5.61 -11.62 -39.80
CA ASN A 135 -4.95 -11.61 -38.50
C ASN A 135 -5.17 -10.31 -37.70
N GLY A 136 -5.78 -9.27 -38.30
CA GLY A 136 -5.94 -7.96 -37.65
C GLY A 136 -6.58 -8.00 -36.26
N SER A 137 -7.62 -8.81 -36.06
CA SER A 137 -8.25 -8.98 -34.74
C SER A 137 -7.32 -9.63 -33.71
N ARG A 138 -6.42 -10.51 -34.16
CA ARG A 138 -5.40 -11.14 -33.30
C ARG A 138 -4.31 -10.14 -32.94
N ASP A 139 -3.88 -9.33 -33.89
CA ASP A 139 -2.85 -8.29 -33.67
C ASP A 139 -3.36 -7.19 -32.74
N GLU A 140 -4.65 -6.84 -32.82
CA GLU A 140 -5.30 -5.93 -31.86
C GLU A 140 -5.28 -6.49 -30.44
N LEU A 141 -5.60 -7.78 -30.26
CA LEU A 141 -5.52 -8.44 -28.96
C LEU A 141 -4.09 -8.51 -28.42
N ILE A 142 -3.09 -8.74 -29.29
CA ILE A 142 -1.67 -8.71 -28.90
C ILE A 142 -1.29 -7.32 -28.41
N SER A 143 -1.67 -6.27 -29.14
CA SER A 143 -1.45 -4.87 -28.73
C SER A 143 -2.12 -4.57 -27.38
N LYS A 144 -3.34 -5.07 -27.18
CA LYS A 144 -4.06 -4.92 -25.91
C LYS A 144 -3.38 -5.65 -24.75
N SER A 145 -2.90 -6.88 -24.97
CA SER A 145 -2.12 -7.65 -23.99
C SER A 145 -0.83 -6.93 -23.60
N GLN A 146 -0.11 -6.35 -24.57
CA GLN A 146 1.08 -5.55 -24.32
C GLN A 146 0.78 -4.30 -23.48
N ARG A 147 -0.31 -3.57 -23.80
CA ARG A 147 -0.74 -2.42 -23.00
C ARG A 147 -1.06 -2.81 -21.55
N PHE A 148 -1.75 -3.93 -21.34
CA PHE A 148 -2.02 -4.42 -19.98
C PHE A 148 -0.74 -4.82 -19.25
N HIS A 149 0.23 -5.41 -19.94
CA HIS A 149 1.53 -5.70 -19.37
C HIS A 149 2.26 -4.43 -18.91
N ASP A 150 2.33 -3.41 -19.77
CA ASP A 150 2.98 -2.14 -19.44
C ASP A 150 2.32 -1.44 -18.25
N LEU A 151 0.99 -1.46 -18.19
CA LEU A 151 0.23 -0.91 -17.07
C LEU A 151 0.49 -1.69 -15.78
N ALA A 152 0.50 -3.02 -15.84
CA ALA A 152 0.79 -3.88 -14.69
C ALA A 152 2.21 -3.63 -14.14
N GLU A 153 3.20 -3.43 -15.01
CA GLU A 153 4.58 -3.18 -14.56
C GLU A 153 4.74 -1.78 -13.94
N ARG A 154 4.08 -0.77 -14.53
CA ARG A 154 4.06 0.59 -13.97
C ARG A 154 3.41 0.63 -12.59
N SER A 155 2.26 -0.04 -12.43
CA SER A 155 1.56 -0.11 -11.14
C SER A 155 2.35 -0.92 -10.11
N TRP A 156 3.04 -1.99 -10.51
CA TRP A 156 3.95 -2.72 -9.63
C TRP A 156 5.13 -1.87 -9.14
N SER A 157 5.79 -1.14 -10.04
CA SER A 157 6.87 -0.21 -9.66
C SER A 157 6.36 0.88 -8.70
N ALA A 158 5.17 1.43 -8.95
CA ALA A 158 4.56 2.42 -8.07
C ALA A 158 4.23 1.83 -6.69
N HIS A 159 3.62 0.64 -6.64
CA HIS A 159 3.37 -0.11 -5.41
C HIS A 159 4.65 -0.27 -4.59
N ARG A 160 5.75 -0.73 -5.22
CA ARG A 160 7.03 -0.93 -4.55
C ARG A 160 7.59 0.36 -3.96
N ARG A 161 7.54 1.47 -4.70
CA ARG A 161 8.00 2.79 -4.21
C ARG A 161 7.21 3.22 -2.98
N TRP A 162 5.88 3.15 -3.04
CA TRP A 162 5.03 3.54 -1.91
C TRP A 162 5.16 2.61 -0.71
N SER A 163 5.38 1.31 -0.95
CA SER A 163 5.69 0.35 0.11
C SER A 163 6.98 0.72 0.85
N ILE A 164 8.03 1.12 0.13
CA ILE A 164 9.30 1.54 0.74
C ILE A 164 9.09 2.82 1.56
N VAL A 165 8.41 3.82 1.01
CA VAL A 165 8.08 5.07 1.72
C VAL A 165 7.31 4.77 3.01
N SER A 166 6.34 3.86 2.97
CA SER A 166 5.60 3.41 4.14
C SER A 166 6.53 2.78 5.19
N SER A 167 7.39 1.84 4.80
CA SER A 167 8.34 1.20 5.73
C SER A 167 9.33 2.19 6.37
N MET A 168 9.86 3.14 5.58
CA MET A 168 10.72 4.20 6.11
C MET A 168 9.97 5.11 7.08
N SER A 169 8.72 5.45 6.77
CA SER A 169 7.90 6.29 7.63
C SER A 169 7.57 5.60 8.95
N VAL A 170 7.34 4.28 8.95
CA VAL A 170 7.19 3.48 10.17
C VAL A 170 8.47 3.54 11.01
N ALA A 171 9.64 3.35 10.39
CA ALA A 171 10.90 3.40 11.10
C ALA A 171 11.18 4.77 11.73
N ILE A 172 10.96 5.86 10.97
CA ILE A 172 11.10 7.23 11.46
C ILE A 172 10.12 7.48 12.61
N SER A 173 8.86 7.08 12.45
CA SER A 173 7.83 7.21 13.48
C SER A 173 8.26 6.50 14.77
N ALA A 174 8.68 5.24 14.68
CA ALA A 174 9.09 4.44 15.83
C ALA A 174 10.30 5.06 16.54
N LEU A 175 11.32 5.50 15.78
CA LEU A 175 12.49 6.18 16.32
C LEU A 175 12.11 7.48 17.05
N ALA A 176 11.22 8.27 16.46
CA ALA A 176 10.77 9.53 17.07
C ALA A 176 10.03 9.28 18.39
N PHE A 177 9.16 8.27 18.48
CA PHE A 177 8.51 7.88 19.74
C PHE A 177 9.53 7.40 20.79
N VAL A 178 10.50 6.57 20.39
CA VAL A 178 11.55 6.08 21.30
C VAL A 178 12.41 7.22 21.82
N LEU A 179 12.87 8.12 20.95
CA LEU A 179 13.67 9.27 21.35
C LEU A 179 12.86 10.26 22.21
N GLY A 180 11.60 10.49 21.86
CA GLY A 180 10.70 11.33 22.66
C GLY A 180 10.48 10.80 24.08
N PHE A 181 10.46 9.47 24.23
CA PHE A 181 10.37 8.79 25.52
C PHE A 181 11.70 8.71 26.28
N LEU A 182 12.83 8.52 25.58
CA LEU A 182 14.15 8.41 26.21
C LEU A 182 14.72 9.76 26.63
N TRP A 183 14.33 10.85 25.97
CA TRP A 183 14.85 12.18 26.26
C TRP A 183 14.62 12.63 27.72
N PRO A 184 13.42 12.54 28.30
CA PRO A 184 13.21 12.90 29.70
C PRO A 184 14.02 12.01 30.64
N ILE A 185 14.11 10.70 30.36
CA ILE A 185 14.93 9.76 31.15
C ILE A 185 16.40 10.19 31.13
N TYR A 186 16.92 10.54 29.97
CA TYR A 186 18.28 11.05 29.82
C TYR A 186 18.49 12.31 30.67
N VAL A 187 17.54 13.26 30.63
CA VAL A 187 17.62 14.49 31.42
C VAL A 187 17.63 14.19 32.93
N VAL A 188 16.81 13.24 33.42
CA VAL A 188 16.82 12.84 34.84
C VAL A 188 18.17 12.24 35.24
N VAL A 189 18.73 11.34 34.42
CA VAL A 189 19.88 10.52 34.81
C VAL A 189 21.21 11.26 34.66
N PHE A 190 21.35 12.10 33.64
CA PHE A 190 22.64 12.65 33.22
C PHE A 190 22.81 14.16 33.46
N THR A 191 21.78 14.85 33.94
CA THR A 191 21.84 16.31 34.18
C THR A 191 21.84 16.60 35.67
N GLU A 192 22.81 17.38 36.17
CA GLU A 192 22.92 17.71 37.60
C GLU A 192 21.68 18.41 38.18
N LYS A 193 20.95 19.15 37.33
CA LYS A 193 19.69 19.82 37.68
C LYS A 193 18.44 18.96 37.47
N GLY A 194 18.56 17.76 36.90
CA GLY A 194 17.44 16.88 36.57
C GLY A 194 16.31 17.54 35.76
N LEU A 195 15.10 16.97 35.88
CA LEU A 195 13.85 17.57 35.34
C LEU A 195 13.18 18.56 36.31
N ILE A 196 13.59 18.55 37.58
CA ILE A 196 13.04 19.40 38.64
C ILE A 196 14.24 20.09 39.28
N PRO A 197 14.27 21.45 39.32
CA PRO A 197 15.41 22.20 39.85
C PRO A 197 15.68 21.94 41.33
#